data_AF-A0A9D1EZ78-F1
#
_entry.id   AF-A0A9D1EZ78-F1
#
_cell.length_a   1.000
_cell.length_b   1.000
_cell.length_c   1.000
_cell.angle_alpha   90.00
_cell.angle_beta   90.00
_cell.angle_gamma   90.00
#
_symmetry.space_group_name_H-M   'P 1'
#
loop_
_entity.id
_entity.type
_entity.pdbx_description
1 polymer ?
#
loop_
_entity_poly.entity_id
_entity_poly.type
_entity_poly.pdbx_seq_one_letter_code
_entity_poly.pdbx_strand_id
1 'polypeptide(L)'
;MAKENDQLIETVDENGNVITFELFDIVEVDEQEYALLLPTESEAGEDDEIVLMRLTKDGEDYIFETIDDDEEFEKVASYVENLEDEIEDEE
;
A
#
# COMPACT_ATOMS: atom_id res chain seq x y z
N MET A 1 -11.76 -25.16 -6.51
CA MET A 1 -10.41 -24.58 -6.39
C MET A 1 -10.51 -23.17 -6.91
N ALA A 2 -10.52 -22.20 -6.01
CA ALA A 2 -10.38 -20.77 -6.28
C ALA A 2 -9.83 -20.14 -4.99
N LYS A 3 -8.64 -20.58 -4.60
CA LYS A 3 -7.64 -19.70 -4.02
C LYS A 3 -6.86 -19.26 -5.27
N GLU A 4 -6.66 -18.00 -5.58
CA GLU A 4 -6.00 -16.97 -4.80
C GLU A 4 -6.60 -15.61 -5.18
N ASN A 5 -7.05 -14.82 -4.20
CA ASN A 5 -7.43 -13.42 -4.42
C ASN A 5 -6.16 -12.60 -4.24
N ASP A 6 -5.20 -12.79 -5.13
CA ASP A 6 -4.06 -11.90 -5.29
C ASP A 6 -4.63 -10.50 -5.51
N GLN A 7 -4.53 -9.61 -4.52
CA GLN A 7 -5.00 -8.23 -4.63
C GLN A 7 -4.03 -7.42 -5.49
N LEU A 8 -3.71 -7.94 -6.67
CA LEU A 8 -2.85 -7.32 -7.66
C LEU A 8 -3.62 -6.17 -8.32
N ILE A 9 -3.08 -4.97 -8.18
CA ILE A 9 -3.56 -3.72 -8.72
C ILE A 9 -2.62 -3.31 -9.85
N GLU A 10 -3.13 -3.26 -11.08
CA GLU A 10 -2.42 -2.68 -12.21
C GLU A 10 -2.64 -1.17 -12.20
N THR A 11 -1.58 -0.39 -11.98
CA THR A 11 -1.60 1.07 -12.08
C THR A 11 -0.83 1.50 -13.33
N VAL A 12 -1.10 2.71 -13.80
CA VAL A 12 -0.40 3.31 -14.93
C VAL A 12 0.28 4.57 -14.43
N ASP A 13 1.60 4.58 -14.54
CA ASP A 13 2.42 5.71 -14.15
C ASP A 13 2.31 6.88 -15.16
N GLU A 14 2.83 8.05 -14.79
CA GLU A 14 2.87 9.29 -15.61
C GLU A 14 3.47 9.07 -17.01
N ASN A 15 4.37 8.10 -17.13
CA ASN A 15 5.02 7.73 -18.38
C ASN A 15 4.20 6.79 -19.28
N GLY A 16 3.03 6.33 -18.83
CA GLY A 16 2.20 5.35 -19.55
C GLY A 16 2.69 3.91 -19.44
N ASN A 17 3.60 3.64 -18.49
CA ASN A 17 4.01 2.28 -18.15
C ASN A 17 2.99 1.65 -17.20
N VAL A 18 2.58 0.42 -17.50
CA VAL A 18 1.76 -0.37 -16.59
C VAL A 18 2.69 -0.94 -15.53
N ILE A 19 2.43 -0.61 -14.27
CA ILE A 19 3.15 -1.16 -13.12
C ILE A 19 2.13 -1.98 -12.34
N THR A 20 2.49 -3.21 -12.02
CA THR A 20 1.64 -4.07 -11.19
C THR A 20 2.11 -3.98 -9.74
N PHE A 21 1.18 -3.68 -8.86
CA PHE A 21 1.38 -3.62 -7.42
C PHE A 21 0.56 -4.72 -6.75
N GLU A 22 1.10 -5.36 -5.73
CA GLU A 22 0.36 -6.23 -4.83
C GLU A 22 -0.11 -5.39 -3.64
N LEU A 23 -1.43 -5.33 -3.44
CA LEU A 23 -1.98 -4.74 -2.22
C LEU A 23 -1.71 -5.72 -1.07
N PHE A 24 -0.81 -5.30 -0.18
CA PHE A 24 -0.42 -6.04 1.01
C PHE A 24 -1.51 -5.96 2.08
N ASP A 25 -1.87 -4.74 2.49
CA ASP A 25 -2.92 -4.50 3.47
C ASP A 25 -3.51 -3.07 3.35
N ILE A 26 -4.62 -2.80 4.05
CA ILE A 26 -5.25 -1.47 4.13
C ILE A 26 -5.43 -1.12 5.61
N VAL A 27 -4.76 -0.06 6.05
CA VAL A 27 -4.86 0.46 7.42
C VAL A 27 -5.74 1.70 7.47
N GLU A 28 -6.55 1.81 8.51
CA GLU A 28 -7.36 3.01 8.79
C GLU A 28 -6.69 3.82 9.91
N VAL A 29 -6.21 5.02 9.59
CA VAL A 29 -5.56 5.91 10.55
C VAL A 29 -6.23 7.28 10.48
N ASP A 30 -6.72 7.78 11.61
CA ASP A 30 -7.35 9.10 11.69
C ASP A 30 -8.61 9.25 10.78
N GLU A 31 -9.42 8.19 10.69
CA GLU A 31 -10.61 8.13 9.81
C GLU A 31 -10.28 8.19 8.30
N GLN A 32 -9.01 7.96 7.94
CA GLN A 32 -8.52 7.89 6.57
C GLN A 32 -7.98 6.48 6.27
N GLU A 33 -8.28 5.97 5.08
CA GLU A 33 -7.81 4.65 4.61
C GLU A 33 -6.48 4.80 3.87
N TYR A 34 -5.53 3.91 4.15
CA TYR A 34 -4.21 3.88 3.50
C TYR A 34 -3.90 2.46 3.05
N ALA A 35 -3.44 2.33 1.81
CA ALA A 35 -3.10 1.07 1.19
C ALA A 35 -1.57 0.89 1.15
N LEU A 36 -1.13 -0.30 1.53
CA LEU A 36 0.26 -0.73 1.45
C LEU A 36 0.44 -1.52 0.15
N LEU A 37 1.27 -1.01 -0.75
CA LEU A 37 1.46 -1.56 -2.09
C LEU A 37 2.90 -2.04 -2.27
N LEU A 38 3.06 -3.28 -2.74
CA LEU A 38 4.36 -3.89 -3.07
C LEU A 38 4.51 -4.01 -4.59
N PRO A 39 5.49 -3.36 -5.23
CA PRO A 39 5.69 -3.49 -6.67
C PRO A 39 6.10 -4.93 -7.05
N THR A 40 5.36 -5.57 -7.96
CA THR A 40 5.69 -6.95 -8.39
C THR A 40 6.75 -6.98 -9.49
N GLU A 41 6.85 -5.89 -10.27
CA GLU A 41 7.91 -5.68 -11.25
C GLU A 41 8.98 -4.75 -10.68
N SER A 42 9.74 -5.23 -9.70
CA SER A 42 11.04 -4.65 -9.40
C SER A 42 11.97 -4.93 -10.58
N GLU A 43 12.31 -3.90 -11.37
CA GLU A 43 13.57 -3.94 -12.14
C GLU A 43 14.69 -4.18 -11.12
N ALA A 44 15.16 -5.43 -11.10
CA ALA A 44 16.06 -5.98 -10.10
C ALA A 44 17.20 -5.02 -9.74
N GLY A 45 17.14 -4.41 -8.56
CA GLY A 45 18.21 -3.50 -8.16
C GLY A 45 18.11 -2.90 -6.78
N GLU A 46 16.99 -2.26 -6.44
CA GLU A 46 16.92 -1.42 -5.24
C GLU A 46 15.56 -1.63 -4.57
N ASP A 47 15.64 -2.39 -3.46
CA ASP A 47 14.72 -2.42 -2.32
C ASP A 47 13.24 -2.80 -2.61
N ASP A 48 12.78 -3.89 -2.00
CA ASP A 48 11.34 -4.20 -1.80
C ASP A 48 10.73 -3.11 -0.91
N GLU A 49 10.65 -1.88 -1.42
CA GLU A 49 10.12 -0.73 -0.69
C GLU A 49 8.60 -0.78 -0.77
N ILE A 50 7.97 -0.95 0.40
CA ILE A 50 6.52 -0.85 0.54
C ILE A 50 6.13 0.60 0.23
N VAL A 51 5.30 0.77 -0.80
CA VAL A 51 4.77 2.07 -1.18
C VAL A 51 3.48 2.30 -0.42
N LEU A 52 3.47 3.34 0.41
CA LEU A 52 2.29 3.72 1.19
C LEU A 52 1.51 4.81 0.45
N MET A 53 0.27 4.51 0.10
CA MET A 53 -0.61 5.44 -0.61
C MET A 53 -1.92 5.62 0.14
N ARG A 54 -2.43 6.85 0.16
CA ARG A 54 -3.75 7.17 0.69
C ARG A 54 -4.82 6.65 -0.27
N LEU A 55 -5.76 5.88 0.26
CA LEU A 55 -6.90 5.36 -0.47
C LEU A 55 -8.08 6.30 -0.31
N THR A 56 -8.43 7.00 -1.38
CA THR A 56 -9.55 7.95 -1.38
C THR A 56 -10.64 7.48 -2.32
N LYS A 57 -11.89 7.48 -1.87
CA LYS A 57 -13.03 7.12 -2.72
C LYS A 57 -13.55 8.33 -3.50
N ASP A 58 -13.45 8.29 -4.82
CA ASP A 58 -14.06 9.28 -5.72
C ASP A 58 -15.27 8.67 -6.43
N GLY A 59 -16.45 8.85 -5.83
CA GLY A 59 -17.70 8.32 -6.37
C GLY A 59 -17.79 6.79 -6.33
N GLU A 60 -17.65 6.15 -7.49
CA GLU A 60 -17.66 4.68 -7.63
C GLU A 60 -16.24 4.10 -7.75
N ASP A 61 -15.23 4.97 -7.92
CA ASP A 61 -13.84 4.60 -8.14
C ASP A 61 -13.00 4.84 -6.87
N TYR A 62 -11.88 4.12 -6.78
CA TYR A 62 -10.87 4.29 -5.73
C TYR A 62 -9.64 4.94 -6.35
N ILE A 63 -9.13 5.98 -5.70
CA ILE A 63 -7.95 6.73 -6.10
C ILE A 63 -6.87 6.49 -5.05
N PHE A 64 -5.69 6.10 -5.50
CA PHE A 64 -4.49 6.04 -4.68
C PHE A 64 -3.73 7.35 -4.84
N GLU A 65 -3.49 8.04 -3.74
CA GLU A 65 -2.75 9.30 -3.71
C GLU A 65 -1.48 9.13 -2.86
N THR A 66 -0.36 9.70 -3.31
CA THR A 66 0.85 9.74 -2.50
C THR A 66 0.65 10.66 -1.31
N ILE A 67 1.22 10.30 -0.16
CA ILE A 67 1.22 11.16 1.02
C ILE A 67 2.35 12.18 0.89
N ASP A 68 1.99 13.45 0.68
CA ASP A 68 2.94 14.57 0.62
C ASP A 68 3.31 15.11 2.01
N ASP A 69 2.56 14.75 3.05
CA ASP A 69 2.74 15.22 4.41
C ASP A 69 3.59 14.22 5.22
N ASP A 70 4.82 14.62 5.56
CA ASP A 70 5.75 13.76 6.30
C ASP A 70 5.18 13.32 7.67
N GLU A 71 4.44 14.19 8.37
CA GLU A 71 3.85 13.87 9.69
C GLU A 71 2.75 12.80 9.55
N GLU A 72 1.92 12.90 8.51
CA GLU A 72 0.93 11.88 8.15
C GLU A 72 1.60 10.55 7.82
N PHE A 73 2.62 10.58 6.96
CA PHE A 73 3.34 9.37 6.54
C PHE A 73 3.99 8.66 7.74
N GLU A 74 4.75 9.38 8.57
CA GLU A 74 5.39 8.80 9.75
C GLU A 74 4.37 8.19 10.72
N LYS A 75 3.20 8.82 10.87
CA LYS A 75 2.13 8.31 11.73
C LYS A 75 1.57 6.99 11.21
N VAL A 76 1.29 6.89 9.91
CA VAL A 76 0.73 5.67 9.31
C VAL A 76 1.81 4.57 9.26
N ALA A 77 3.04 4.90 8.87
CA ALA A 77 4.15 3.97 8.87
C ALA A 77 4.39 3.39 10.28
N SER A 78 4.43 4.25 11.31
CA SER A 78 4.57 3.78 12.68
C SER A 78 3.38 2.92 13.12
N TYR A 79 2.16 3.25 12.69
CA TYR A 79 0.98 2.43 12.98
C TYR A 79 1.08 1.03 12.37
N VAL A 80 1.52 0.94 11.11
CA VAL A 80 1.78 -0.33 10.41
C VAL A 80 2.85 -1.14 11.14
N GLU A 81 4.00 -0.54 11.43
CA GLU A 81 5.11 -1.23 12.12
C GLU A 81 4.67 -1.77 13.49
N ASN A 82 3.85 -1.02 14.24
CA ASN A 82 3.30 -1.50 15.52
C ASN A 82 2.30 -2.65 15.32
N LEU A 83 1.52 -2.63 14.24
CA LEU A 83 0.54 -3.68 13.93
C LEU A 83 1.23 -5.00 13.59
N GLU A 84 2.35 -4.96 12.86
CA GLU A 84 3.17 -6.13 12.56
C GLU A 84 3.82 -6.71 13.83
N ASP A 85 4.33 -5.84 14.72
CA ASP A 85 4.99 -6.24 15.97
C ASP A 85 4.00 -6.94 16.95
N GLU A 86 2.72 -6.50 17.01
CA GLU A 86 1.70 -7.15 17.84
C GLU A 86 1.33 -8.58 17.40
N ILE A 87 1.66 -8.98 16.17
CA ILE A 87 1.40 -10.34 15.65
C ILE A 87 2.59 -11.29 15.94
N GLU A 88 3.79 -10.75 16.21
CA GLU A 88 4.99 -11.56 16.52
C GLU A 88 5.13 -11.93 18.01
N ASP A 89 4.41 -11.28 18.93
CA ASP A 89 4.52 -11.53 20.38
C ASP A 89 3.66 -12.71 20.92
N GLU A 90 3.27 -13.66 20.06
CA GLU A 90 2.53 -14.90 20.44
C GLU A 90 3.38 -16.21 20.35
N GLU A 91 4.70 -16.16 20.59
CA GLU A 91 5.54 -17.36 20.88
C GLU A 91 5.96 -17.51 22.36
#